data_AF-A0A6N9QGZ0-F1
#
_entry.id   AF-A0A6N9QGZ0-F1
#
_cell.length_a   1.000
_cell.length_b   1.000
_cell.length_c   1.000
_cell.angle_alpha   90.00
_cell.angle_beta   90.00
_cell.angle_gamma   90.00
#
_symmetry.space_group_name_H-M   'P 1'
#
loop_
_entity.id
_entity.type
_entity.pdbx_description
1 polymer ?
#
loop_
_entity_poly.entity_id
_entity_poly.type
_entity_poly.pdbx_seq_one_letter_code
_entity_poly.pdbx_strand_id
1 'polypeptide(L)'
;MAKHHIIASMQPEHMVIQVDRWADNPYMDKYSPAQMKTAWCFRTLLDKGITLAFGSDCPVVSVNPIMGIYRAVARLFNDGNPRGGMNPEQKISVREALHCYTYNSAYGIHREHELGTLEPGKLADLAILDHNILEVDPDVIPKTQVLMTIMNGKITYQKE
;
A
#
# COMPACT_ATOMS: atom_id res chain seq x y z
N MET A 1 -15.45 13.79 -4.64
CA MET A 1 -14.97 12.90 -3.57
C MET A 1 -14.70 13.68 -2.28
N ALA A 2 -13.70 14.56 -2.23
CA ALA A 2 -13.35 15.31 -1.01
C ALA A 2 -14.53 16.06 -0.36
N LYS A 3 -15.29 16.88 -1.12
CA LYS A 3 -16.48 17.61 -0.63
C LYS A 3 -17.54 16.72 0.05
N HIS A 4 -17.59 15.45 -0.34
CA HIS A 4 -18.58 14.49 0.17
C HIS A 4 -17.97 13.48 1.14
N HIS A 5 -16.72 13.71 1.59
CA HIS A 5 -16.00 12.82 2.51
C HIS A 5 -15.93 11.37 2.02
N ILE A 6 -15.86 11.17 0.70
CA ILE A 6 -15.72 9.84 0.10
C ILE A 6 -14.31 9.31 0.38
N ILE A 7 -14.23 8.14 0.99
CA ILE A 7 -12.99 7.39 1.18
C ILE A 7 -12.72 6.55 -0.08
N ALA A 8 -11.51 6.66 -0.61
CA ALA A 8 -11.04 5.79 -1.67
C ALA A 8 -10.39 4.55 -1.05
N SER A 9 -11.08 3.41 -1.06
CA SER A 9 -10.47 2.11 -0.73
C SER A 9 -9.81 1.55 -1.99
N MET A 10 -8.48 1.45 -2.00
CA MET A 10 -7.70 1.07 -3.19
C MET A 10 -6.66 -0.01 -2.90
N GLN A 11 -6.31 -0.77 -3.94
CA GLN A 11 -5.42 -1.92 -3.86
C GLN A 11 -4.16 -1.68 -4.71
N PRO A 12 -3.01 -1.32 -4.10
CA PRO A 12 -1.77 -1.11 -4.85
C PRO A 12 -1.33 -2.33 -5.68
N GLU A 13 -1.50 -3.55 -5.15
CA GLU A 13 -1.07 -4.78 -5.83
C GLU A 13 -1.88 -5.09 -7.10
N HIS A 14 -3.04 -4.45 -7.29
CA HIS A 14 -3.78 -4.57 -8.57
C HIS A 14 -3.02 -3.96 -9.75
N MET A 15 -2.02 -3.10 -9.52
CA MET A 15 -1.16 -2.61 -10.61
C MET A 15 -0.46 -3.74 -11.38
N VAL A 16 -0.29 -4.90 -10.76
CA VAL A 16 0.44 -6.06 -11.30
C VAL A 16 -0.44 -7.32 -11.40
N ILE A 17 -1.77 -7.14 -11.50
CA ILE A 17 -2.74 -8.23 -11.32
C ILE A 17 -2.33 -9.55 -12.01
N GLN A 18 -2.03 -10.57 -11.19
CA GLN A 18 -1.70 -11.93 -11.60
C GLN A 18 -0.51 -12.10 -12.58
N VAL A 19 0.33 -11.09 -12.75
CA VAL A 19 1.52 -11.17 -13.62
C VAL A 19 2.76 -10.60 -12.93
N ASP A 20 3.88 -11.31 -13.02
CA ASP A 20 5.12 -10.90 -12.37
C ASP A 20 5.91 -9.86 -13.16
N ARG A 21 5.79 -9.88 -14.50
CA ARG A 21 6.62 -9.07 -15.41
C ARG A 21 5.81 -7.95 -16.03
N TRP A 22 6.45 -6.80 -16.22
CA TRP A 22 5.83 -5.64 -16.88
C TRP A 22 5.36 -5.97 -18.30
N ALA A 23 6.13 -6.79 -19.03
CA ALA A 23 5.83 -7.16 -20.40
C ALA A 23 4.53 -7.97 -20.54
N ASP A 24 4.07 -8.62 -19.46
CA ASP A 24 2.84 -9.41 -19.44
C ASP A 24 1.65 -8.61 -18.89
N ASN A 25 1.82 -7.31 -18.61
CA ASN A 25 0.78 -6.47 -18.01
C ASN A 25 -0.45 -6.32 -18.93
N PRO A 26 -1.61 -6.90 -18.55
CA PRO A 26 -2.78 -6.92 -19.42
C PRO A 26 -3.44 -5.55 -19.61
N TYR A 27 -3.08 -4.56 -18.80
CA TYR A 27 -3.69 -3.23 -18.85
C TYR A 27 -3.24 -2.40 -20.04
N MET A 28 -2.01 -2.60 -20.51
CA MET A 28 -1.44 -1.82 -21.61
C MET A 28 -2.15 -2.10 -22.94
N ASP A 29 -2.69 -3.31 -23.12
CA ASP A 29 -3.46 -3.68 -24.32
C ASP A 29 -4.95 -3.32 -24.20
N LYS A 30 -5.49 -3.28 -22.96
CA LYS A 30 -6.92 -3.08 -22.70
C LYS A 30 -7.32 -1.62 -22.57
N TYR A 31 -6.40 -0.76 -22.15
CA TYR A 31 -6.70 0.64 -21.83
C TYR A 31 -5.90 1.59 -22.71
N SER A 32 -6.57 2.66 -23.14
CA SER A 32 -5.91 3.75 -23.84
C SER A 32 -4.86 4.45 -22.97
N PRO A 33 -3.86 5.13 -23.56
CA PRO A 33 -2.91 5.93 -22.81
C PRO A 33 -3.57 6.98 -21.90
N ALA A 34 -4.72 7.54 -22.32
CA ALA A 34 -5.47 8.50 -21.52
C ALA A 34 -6.10 7.86 -20.27
N GLN A 35 -6.65 6.65 -20.38
CA GLN A 35 -7.18 5.90 -19.23
C GLN A 35 -6.04 5.52 -18.27
N MET A 36 -4.92 5.02 -18.82
CA MET A 36 -3.77 4.62 -18.00
C MET A 36 -3.18 5.77 -17.18
N LYS A 37 -3.16 7.00 -17.69
CA LYS A 37 -2.72 8.20 -16.93
C LYS A 37 -3.51 8.45 -15.64
N THR A 38 -4.75 7.96 -15.57
CA THR A 38 -5.61 8.16 -14.39
C THR A 38 -5.70 6.93 -13.49
N ALA A 39 -5.06 5.82 -13.89
CA ALA A 39 -5.10 4.56 -13.17
C ALA A 39 -4.20 4.60 -11.92
N TRP A 40 -4.72 4.11 -10.79
CA TRP A 40 -4.05 4.12 -9.48
C TRP A 40 -3.47 5.50 -9.12
N CYS A 41 -4.30 6.55 -9.22
CA CYS A 41 -3.88 7.96 -9.04
C CYS A 41 -3.69 8.38 -7.56
N PHE A 42 -2.88 7.63 -6.81
CA PHE A 42 -2.70 7.81 -5.36
C PHE A 42 -2.28 9.22 -4.97
N ARG A 43 -1.20 9.76 -5.57
CA ARG A 43 -0.73 11.13 -5.32
C ARG A 43 -1.84 12.15 -5.55
N THR A 44 -2.53 12.03 -6.68
CA THR A 44 -3.64 12.94 -7.03
C THR A 44 -4.76 12.93 -6.01
N LEU A 45 -5.11 11.75 -5.47
CA LEU A 45 -6.14 11.63 -4.43
C LEU A 45 -5.68 12.29 -3.13
N LEU A 46 -4.46 12.02 -2.69
CA LEU A 46 -3.87 12.62 -1.49
C LEU A 46 -3.79 14.16 -1.60
N ASP A 47 -3.28 14.68 -2.71
CA ASP A 47 -3.15 16.12 -2.95
C ASP A 47 -4.51 16.83 -3.01
N LYS A 48 -5.58 16.10 -3.35
CA LYS A 48 -6.96 16.60 -3.34
C LYS A 48 -7.64 16.48 -1.96
N GLY A 49 -6.92 16.05 -0.92
CA GLY A 49 -7.46 15.86 0.42
C GLY A 49 -8.48 14.72 0.51
N ILE A 50 -8.38 13.72 -0.37
CA ILE A 50 -9.23 12.54 -0.34
C ILE A 50 -8.57 11.50 0.56
N THR A 51 -9.32 10.97 1.53
CA THR A 51 -8.85 9.87 2.37
C THR A 51 -8.64 8.63 1.51
N LEU A 52 -7.39 8.18 1.45
CA LEU A 52 -6.98 6.98 0.73
C LEU A 52 -6.72 5.86 1.74
N ALA A 53 -7.53 4.81 1.71
CA ALA A 53 -7.38 3.62 2.52
C ALA A 53 -6.86 2.47 1.64
N PHE A 54 -5.81 1.79 2.07
CA PHE A 54 -5.27 0.66 1.31
C PHE A 54 -5.75 -0.68 1.83
N GLY A 55 -5.99 -1.59 0.87
CA GLY A 55 -6.31 -2.99 1.11
C GLY A 55 -5.65 -3.89 0.07
N SER A 56 -5.85 -5.21 0.20
CA SER A 56 -5.36 -6.18 -0.77
C SER A 56 -6.42 -6.61 -1.78
N ASP A 57 -7.70 -6.70 -1.40
CA ASP A 57 -8.70 -7.48 -2.16
C ASP A 57 -8.29 -8.96 -2.30
N CYS A 58 -7.60 -9.48 -1.28
CA CYS A 58 -7.33 -10.92 -1.15
C CYS A 58 -8.65 -11.71 -1.22
N PRO A 59 -8.72 -12.81 -2.01
CA PRO A 59 -7.59 -13.54 -2.61
C PRO A 59 -7.28 -13.18 -4.08
N VAL A 60 -7.78 -12.07 -4.64
CA VAL A 60 -7.54 -11.69 -6.04
C VAL A 60 -6.05 -11.43 -6.30
N VAL A 61 -5.38 -10.78 -5.34
CA VAL A 61 -3.94 -10.53 -5.32
C VAL A 61 -3.35 -10.89 -3.95
N SER A 62 -2.02 -10.82 -3.84
CA SER A 62 -1.30 -11.14 -2.59
C SER A 62 -1.81 -10.35 -1.39
N VAL A 63 -1.96 -11.03 -0.26
CA VAL A 63 -2.32 -10.42 1.02
C VAL A 63 -1.17 -9.63 1.65
N ASN A 64 0.07 -9.79 1.17
CA ASN A 64 1.26 -9.20 1.79
C ASN A 64 1.29 -7.66 1.64
N PRO A 65 1.12 -6.89 2.72
CA PRO A 65 1.09 -5.43 2.64
C PRO A 65 2.45 -4.82 2.29
N ILE A 66 3.57 -5.52 2.52
CA ILE A 66 4.91 -5.04 2.14
C ILE A 66 5.01 -4.89 0.62
N MET A 67 4.42 -5.82 -0.14
CA MET A 67 4.34 -5.71 -1.60
C MET A 67 3.44 -4.55 -2.01
N GLY A 68 2.30 -4.37 -1.35
CA GLY A 68 1.41 -3.23 -1.59
C GLY A 68 2.09 -1.87 -1.35
N ILE A 69 2.90 -1.76 -0.29
CA ILE A 69 3.72 -0.57 -0.02
C ILE A 69 4.75 -0.37 -1.15
N TYR A 70 5.47 -1.42 -1.55
CA TYR A 70 6.40 -1.37 -2.67
C TYR A 70 5.71 -0.90 -3.97
N ARG A 71 4.51 -1.39 -4.29
CA ARG A 71 3.75 -0.92 -5.46
C ARG A 71 3.37 0.55 -5.36
N ALA A 72 2.93 1.02 -4.20
CA ALA A 72 2.55 2.41 -4.03
C ALA A 72 3.74 3.37 -4.17
N VAL A 73 4.92 2.95 -3.70
CA VAL A 73 6.13 3.77 -3.63
C VAL A 73 6.97 3.66 -4.91
N ALA A 74 7.34 2.45 -5.32
CA ALA A 74 8.20 2.22 -6.47
C ALA A 74 7.42 2.20 -7.79
N ARG A 75 6.16 1.74 -7.74
CA ARG A 75 5.29 1.55 -8.91
C ARG A 75 5.89 0.62 -9.98
N LEU A 76 6.63 -0.39 -9.51
CA LEU A 76 7.32 -1.38 -10.32
C LEU A 76 6.67 -2.76 -10.18
N PHE A 77 6.92 -3.62 -11.18
CA PHE A 77 6.62 -5.04 -11.20
C PHE A 77 7.73 -5.83 -10.48
N ASN A 78 7.59 -7.16 -10.39
CA ASN A 78 8.57 -8.02 -9.69
C ASN A 78 9.91 -8.12 -10.43
N ASP A 79 9.89 -7.85 -11.73
CA ASP A 79 11.08 -7.74 -12.58
C ASP A 79 11.76 -6.36 -12.52
N GLY A 80 11.29 -5.44 -11.66
CA GLY A 80 11.82 -4.08 -11.54
C GLY A 80 11.45 -3.13 -12.67
N ASN A 81 10.51 -3.50 -13.54
CA ASN A 81 10.04 -2.67 -14.66
C ASN A 81 8.64 -2.07 -14.40
N PRO A 82 8.24 -1.02 -15.13
CA PRO A 82 9.03 -0.24 -16.07
C PRO A 82 10.01 0.69 -15.36
N ARG A 83 11.16 0.99 -15.97
CA ARG A 83 12.15 1.91 -15.38
C ARG A 83 11.49 3.24 -14.99
N GLY A 84 11.65 3.64 -13.74
CA GLY A 84 11.04 4.86 -13.18
C GLY A 84 9.65 4.67 -12.57
N GLY A 85 9.00 3.52 -12.77
CA GLY A 85 7.66 3.20 -12.28
C GLY A 85 6.55 3.56 -13.25
N MET A 86 5.47 2.76 -13.27
CA MET A 86 4.27 3.07 -14.04
C MET A 86 3.63 4.34 -13.47
N ASN A 87 3.34 5.39 -14.26
CA ASN A 87 2.81 6.69 -13.78
C ASN A 87 3.64 7.24 -12.59
N PRO A 88 4.90 7.62 -12.81
CA PRO A 88 5.83 8.02 -11.74
C PRO A 88 5.32 9.20 -10.90
N GLU A 89 4.52 10.08 -11.47
CA GLU A 89 3.86 11.20 -10.80
C GLU A 89 2.80 10.76 -9.77
N GLN A 90 2.35 9.50 -9.82
CA GLN A 90 1.40 8.93 -8.86
C GLN A 90 2.06 8.17 -7.71
N LYS A 91 3.40 8.24 -7.60
CA LYS A 91 4.14 7.70 -6.45
C LYS A 91 3.80 8.44 -5.17
N ILE A 92 3.78 7.69 -4.07
CA ILE A 92 3.66 8.24 -2.72
C ILE A 92 4.85 7.81 -1.88
N SER A 93 5.13 8.53 -0.81
CA SER A 93 6.19 8.17 0.14
C SER A 93 5.80 6.92 0.94
N VAL A 94 6.80 6.24 1.50
CA VAL A 94 6.58 5.10 2.40
C VAL A 94 5.71 5.52 3.60
N ARG A 95 5.92 6.72 4.14
CA ARG A 95 5.12 7.27 5.24
C ARG A 95 3.65 7.41 4.88
N GLU A 96 3.35 7.93 3.69
CA GLU A 96 1.98 8.03 3.19
C GLU A 96 1.36 6.64 2.94
N ALA A 97 2.12 5.71 2.35
CA ALA A 97 1.64 4.33 2.14
C ALA A 97 1.33 3.62 3.47
N LEU A 98 2.20 3.77 4.48
CA LEU A 98 1.96 3.26 5.83
C LEU A 98 0.70 3.89 6.44
N HIS A 99 0.53 5.20 6.32
CA HIS A 99 -0.67 5.88 6.82
C HIS A 99 -1.94 5.38 6.11
N CYS A 100 -1.85 5.10 4.80
CA CYS A 100 -2.95 4.52 4.02
C CYS A 100 -3.33 3.10 4.49
N TYR A 101 -2.35 2.26 4.84
CA TYR A 101 -2.58 0.89 5.33
C TYR A 101 -2.96 0.80 6.82
N THR A 102 -2.67 1.83 7.60
CA THR A 102 -2.88 1.85 9.06
C THR A 102 -4.04 2.75 9.45
N TYR A 103 -3.76 4.02 9.74
CA TYR A 103 -4.75 4.98 10.21
C TYR A 103 -5.93 5.15 9.24
N ASN A 104 -5.69 5.35 7.94
CA ASN A 104 -6.79 5.58 7.00
C ASN A 104 -7.66 4.34 6.80
N SER A 105 -7.09 3.13 6.88
CA SER A 105 -7.87 1.89 6.85
C SER A 105 -8.70 1.72 8.12
N ALA A 106 -8.16 2.07 9.29
CA ALA A 106 -8.93 2.10 10.54
C ALA A 106 -10.07 3.15 10.49
N TYR A 107 -9.78 4.34 9.98
CA TYR A 107 -10.77 5.39 9.75
C TYR A 107 -11.87 4.94 8.78
N GLY A 108 -11.49 4.23 7.71
CA GLY A 108 -12.42 3.71 6.70
C GLY A 108 -13.44 2.71 7.25
N ILE A 109 -13.18 2.13 8.42
CA ILE A 109 -14.09 1.22 9.13
C ILE A 109 -14.58 1.80 10.47
N HIS A 110 -14.38 3.10 10.71
CA HIS A 110 -14.79 3.81 11.94
C HIS A 110 -14.17 3.29 13.24
N ARG A 111 -12.94 2.79 13.18
CA ARG A 111 -12.18 2.24 14.32
C ARG A 111 -10.90 3.01 14.62
N GLU A 112 -10.73 4.20 14.06
CA GLU A 112 -9.57 5.07 14.29
C GLU A 112 -9.39 5.47 15.77
N HIS A 113 -10.43 5.36 16.59
CA HIS A 113 -10.36 5.62 18.03
C HIS A 113 -9.59 4.52 18.81
N GLU A 114 -9.44 3.32 18.25
CA GLU A 114 -8.79 2.18 18.90
C GLU A 114 -7.73 1.47 18.04
N LEU A 115 -7.63 1.77 16.74
CA LEU A 115 -6.71 1.18 15.77
C LEU A 115 -5.90 2.21 14.98
N GLY A 116 -4.89 1.73 14.26
CA GLY A 116 -4.23 2.44 13.16
C GLY A 116 -3.06 3.36 13.56
N THR A 117 -2.87 3.64 14.85
CA THR A 117 -1.71 4.38 15.37
C THR A 117 -1.27 3.80 16.72
N LEU A 118 -0.03 4.11 17.12
CA LEU A 118 0.53 3.72 18.41
C LEU A 118 0.44 4.90 19.38
N GLU A 119 -0.66 4.94 20.12
CA GLU A 119 -0.99 6.00 21.06
C GLU A 119 -1.58 5.38 22.35
N PRO A 120 -1.32 5.96 23.54
CA PRO A 120 -1.95 5.50 24.77
C PRO A 120 -3.48 5.43 24.63
N GLY A 121 -4.06 4.29 25.04
CA GLY A 121 -5.50 4.04 24.97
C GLY A 121 -5.97 3.25 23.74
N LYS A 122 -5.13 3.06 22.72
CA LYS A 122 -5.43 2.20 21.55
C LYS A 122 -4.96 0.77 21.74
N LEU A 123 -5.46 -0.14 20.91
CA LEU A 123 -5.02 -1.54 20.90
C LEU A 123 -3.54 -1.62 20.48
N ALA A 124 -2.78 -2.46 21.18
CA ALA A 124 -1.38 -2.71 20.87
C ALA A 124 -1.26 -3.73 19.71
N ASP A 125 -1.65 -3.28 18.52
CA ASP A 125 -1.52 -4.01 17.26
C ASP A 125 -0.25 -3.53 16.52
N LEU A 126 0.76 -4.39 16.44
CA LEU A 126 2.11 -4.05 15.99
C LEU A 126 2.66 -5.09 15.03
N ALA A 127 3.42 -4.64 14.04
CA ALA A 127 4.33 -5.47 13.25
C ALA A 127 5.76 -4.96 13.45
N ILE A 128 6.66 -5.87 13.81
CA ILE A 128 8.10 -5.58 13.92
C ILE A 128 8.75 -6.05 12.62
N LEU A 129 9.48 -5.15 11.95
CA LEU A 129 10.14 -5.41 10.68
C LEU A 129 11.65 -5.52 10.89
N ASP A 130 12.33 -6.32 10.06
CA ASP A 130 13.79 -6.44 10.06
C ASP A 130 14.51 -5.27 9.38
N HIS A 131 13.79 -4.46 8.61
CA HIS A 131 14.28 -3.24 7.97
C HIS A 131 13.47 -2.03 8.42
N ASN A 132 14.15 -0.89 8.57
CA ASN A 132 13.49 0.41 8.61
C ASN A 132 13.10 0.84 7.20
N ILE A 133 11.89 0.45 6.76
CA ILE A 133 11.41 0.73 5.40
C ILE A 133 11.28 2.23 5.07
N LEU A 134 11.36 3.12 6.07
CA LEU A 134 11.34 4.57 5.86
C LEU A 134 12.67 5.13 5.32
N GLU A 135 13.77 4.38 5.46
CA GLU A 135 15.13 4.87 5.19
C GLU A 135 15.87 4.06 4.12
N VAL A 136 15.34 2.91 3.73
CA VAL A 136 15.94 2.07 2.69
C VAL A 136 15.52 2.52 1.29
N ASP A 137 16.31 2.14 0.29
CA ASP A 137 15.89 2.23 -1.11
C ASP A 137 14.59 1.42 -1.32
N PRO A 138 13.61 1.92 -2.09
CA PRO A 138 12.39 1.18 -2.40
C PRO A 138 12.61 -0.26 -2.90
N ASP A 139 13.72 -0.54 -3.59
CA ASP A 139 14.06 -1.89 -4.08
C ASP A 139 14.40 -2.89 -2.95
N VAL A 140 14.64 -2.40 -1.74
CA VAL A 140 14.84 -3.22 -0.54
C VAL A 140 13.50 -3.60 0.11
N ILE A 141 12.44 -2.80 -0.07
CA ILE A 141 11.14 -3.02 0.59
C ILE A 141 10.62 -4.45 0.39
N PRO A 142 10.60 -5.05 -0.82
CA PRO A 142 10.11 -6.44 -1.02
C PRO A 142 10.86 -7.52 -0.23
N LYS A 143 12.09 -7.21 0.22
CA LYS A 143 12.94 -8.14 1.00
C LYS A 143 12.68 -8.04 2.50
N THR A 144 11.88 -7.06 2.94
CA THR A 144 11.55 -6.84 4.34
C THR A 144 10.73 -8.00 4.88
N GLN A 145 11.09 -8.49 6.06
CA GLN A 145 10.43 -9.58 6.74
C GLN A 145 9.79 -9.08 8.04
N VAL A 146 8.61 -9.61 8.35
CA VAL A 146 7.98 -9.42 9.65
C VAL A 146 8.67 -10.36 10.63
N LEU A 147 9.29 -9.80 11.67
CA LEU A 147 9.94 -10.55 12.75
C LEU A 147 8.94 -10.96 13.83
N MET A 148 7.93 -10.12 14.07
CA MET A 148 6.93 -10.36 15.11
C MET A 148 5.63 -9.62 14.77
N THR A 149 4.50 -10.23 15.10
CA THR A 149 3.18 -9.56 15.12
C THR A 149 2.60 -9.65 16.51
N ILE A 150 2.13 -8.52 17.02
CA ILE A 150 1.42 -8.40 18.29
C ILE A 150 0.00 -7.97 17.95
N MET A 151 -1.00 -8.68 18.47
CA MET A 151 -2.41 -8.29 18.37
C MET A 151 -2.98 -8.14 19.77
N ASN A 152 -3.54 -6.96 20.06
CA ASN A 152 -4.08 -6.57 21.35
C ASN A 152 -3.12 -6.92 22.51
N GLY A 153 -1.84 -6.57 22.34
CA GLY A 153 -0.80 -6.79 23.33
C GLY A 153 -0.31 -8.23 23.47
N LYS A 154 -0.77 -9.17 22.65
CA LYS A 154 -0.33 -10.57 22.65
C LYS A 154 0.47 -10.87 21.40
N ILE A 155 1.63 -11.51 21.54
CA ILE A 155 2.40 -12.01 20.40
C ILE A 155 1.58 -13.12 19.72
N THR A 156 1.26 -12.96 18.45
CA THR A 156 0.51 -13.93 17.64
C THR A 156 1.34 -14.54 16.52
N TYR A 157 2.46 -13.91 16.20
CA TYR A 157 3.47 -14.43 15.30
C TYR A 157 4.85 -13.99 15.77
N GLN A 158 5.81 -14.89 15.70
CA GLN A 158 7.22 -14.61 15.90
C GLN A 158 8.01 -15.47 14.93
N LYS A 159 8.92 -14.85 14.20
CA LYS A 159 9.83 -15.54 13.29
C LYS A 159 10.85 -16.32 14.11
N GLU A 160 11.06 -17.59 13.75
CA GLU A 160 12.08 -18.47 14.34
C GLU A 160 13.51 -17.99 14.04
#